data_AF-A0AAW4RZB9-F1
#
_entry.id   AF-A0AAW4RZB9-F1
#
_cell.length_a   1.000
_cell.length_b   1.000
_cell.length_c   1.000
_cell.angle_alpha   90.00
_cell.angle_beta   90.00
_cell.angle_gamma   90.00
#
_symmetry.space_group_name_H-M   'P 1'
#
loop_
_entity.id
_entity.type
_entity.pdbx_description
1 polymer ?
#
loop_
_entity_poly.entity_id
_entity_poly.type
_entity_poly.pdbx_seq_one_letter_code
_entity_poly.pdbx_strand_id
1 'polypeptide(L)' 'MNRLVEIRSQEFLCRERAALDSKRRPFWLAQAEEWEQRALDEIARHFRECNQAELNAA' A
#
# COMPACT_ATOMS: atom_id res chain seq x y z
N MET A 1 2.41 -2.19 12.00
CA MET A 1 1.11 -1.79 11.42
C MET A 1 0.98 -0.31 11.05
N ASN A 2 1.52 0.67 11.78
CA ASN A 2 1.32 2.10 11.46
C ASN A 2 1.74 2.48 10.02
N ARG A 3 2.86 1.95 9.55
CA ARG A 3 3.36 2.19 8.17
C ARG A 3 2.39 1.71 7.09
N LEU A 4 1.70 0.58 7.29
CA LEU A 4 0.71 0.08 6.34
C LEU A 4 -0.54 0.99 6.30
N VAL A 5 -0.96 1.51 7.45
CA VAL A 5 -2.08 2.46 7.54
C VAL A 5 -1.75 3.76 6.80
N GLU A 6 -0.52 4.26 6.95
CA GLU A 6 -0.04 5.44 6.22
C GLU A 6 -0.02 5.21 4.71
N ILE A 7 0.51 4.06 4.25
CA ILE A 7 0.52 3.70 2.84
C ILE A 7 -0.91 3.64 2.26
N ARG A 8 -1.84 2.98 2.97
CA ARG A 8 -3.25 2.88 2.55
C ARG A 8 -3.95 4.23 2.55
N SER A 9 -3.59 5.14 3.45
CA SER A 9 -4.11 6.50 3.46
C SER A 9 -3.66 7.29 2.22
N GLN A 10 -2.40 7.13 1.79
CA GLN A 10 -1.90 7.77 0.57
C GLN A 10 -2.56 7.22 -0.70
N GLU A 11 -2.77 5.90 -0.76
CA GLU A 11 -3.53 5.25 -1.84
C GLU A 11 -4.93 5.85 -1.96
N PHE A 12 -5.65 5.96 -0.83
CA PHE A 12 -7.00 6.50 -0.79
C PHE A 12 -7.05 7.94 -1.28
N LEU A 13 -6.11 8.80 -0.84
CA LEU A 13 -6.02 10.19 -1.30
C LEU A 13 -5.78 10.28 -2.81
N CYS A 14 -4.98 9.38 -3.39
CA CYS A 14 -4.77 9.33 -4.84
C CYS A 14 -6.06 8.95 -5.58
N ARG A 15 -6.85 8.01 -5.05
CA ARG A 15 -8.14 7.63 -5.65
C ARG A 15 -9.19 8.75 -5.53
N GLU A 16 -9.25 9.46 -4.41
CA GLU A 16 -10.09 10.66 -4.27
C GLU A 16 -9.70 11.73 -5.29
N ARG A 17 -8.40 12.03 -5.43
CA ARG A 17 -7.89 12.97 -6.43
C ARG A 17 -8.25 12.56 -7.85
N ALA A 18 -8.15 11.26 -8.17
CA ALA A 18 -8.53 10.72 -9.48
C ALA A 18 -10.02 10.89 -9.80
N ALA A 19 -10.89 10.86 -8.79
CA ALA A 19 -12.32 11.09 -8.94
C ALA A 19 -12.65 12.57 -9.18
N LEU A 20 -11.91 13.49 -8.55
CA LEU A 20 -12.14 14.93 -8.64
C LEU A 20 -11.44 15.61 -9.82
N ASP A 21 -10.27 15.09 -10.25
CA ASP A 21 -9.46 15.66 -11.33
C ASP A 21 -9.50 14.79 -12.59
N SER A 22 -10.49 15.02 -13.45
CA SER A 22 -10.67 14.28 -14.69
C SER A 22 -9.53 14.46 -15.70
N LYS A 23 -8.80 15.59 -15.64
CA LYS A 23 -7.70 15.89 -16.57
C LYS A 23 -6.44 15.11 -16.21
N ARG A 24 -6.18 14.91 -14.92
CA ARG A 24 -5.03 14.14 -14.42
C ARG A 24 -5.43 12.79 -13.84
N ARG A 25 -6.65 12.32 -14.11
CA ARG A 25 -7.15 11.03 -13.61
C ARG A 25 -6.17 9.87 -13.87
N PRO A 26 -5.59 9.68 -15.08
CA PRO A 26 -4.64 8.59 -15.30
C PRO A 26 -3.39 8.69 -14.42
N PHE A 27 -2.89 9.92 -14.20
CA PHE A 27 -1.74 10.15 -13.32
C PHE A 27 -2.05 9.78 -11.87
N TRP A 28 -3.21 10.21 -11.35
CA TRP A 28 -3.61 9.89 -9.99
C TRP A 28 -3.90 8.40 -9.79
N LEU A 29 -4.43 7.72 -10.80
CA LEU A 29 -4.63 6.27 -10.77
C LEU A 29 -3.30 5.50 -10.76
N ALA A 30 -2.34 5.90 -11.58
CA ALA A 30 -1.00 5.28 -11.56
C ALA A 30 -0.32 5.46 -10.19
N GLN A 31 -0.44 6.63 -9.59
CA GLN A 31 0.06 6.86 -8.23
C GLN A 31 -0.67 6.01 -7.18
N ALA A 32 -1.99 5.83 -7.30
CA ALA A 32 -2.74 4.94 -6.42
C ALA A 32 -2.26 3.48 -6.54
N GLU A 33 -2.02 3.00 -7.76
CA GLU A 33 -1.51 1.65 -8.01
C GLU A 33 -0.11 1.44 -7.41
N GLU A 34 0.78 2.42 -7.51
CA GLU A 34 2.09 2.37 -6.83
C GLU A 34 1.96 2.25 -5.30
N TRP A 35 1.03 2.98 -4.68
CA TRP A 35 0.78 2.89 -3.24
C TRP A 35 0.16 1.56 -2.85
N GLU A 36 -0.77 1.03 -3.65
CA GLU A 36 -1.35 -0.30 -3.45
C GLU A 36 -0.25 -1.37 -3.47
N GLN A 37 0.66 -1.31 -4.44
CA GLN A 37 1.76 -2.27 -4.53
C GLN A 37 2.71 -2.18 -3.33
N ARG A 38 3.04 -0.97 -2.87
CA ARG A 38 3.83 -0.79 -1.64
C ARG A 38 3.14 -1.37 -0.41
N ALA A 39 1.81 -1.30 -0.33
CA ALA A 39 1.05 -1.89 0.76
C ALA A 39 1.15 -3.42 0.74
N LEU A 40 1.03 -4.02 -0.45
CA LEU A 40 1.19 -5.47 -0.64
C LEU A 40 2.60 -5.93 -0.29
N ASP A 41 3.62 -5.19 -0.70
CA ASP A 41 5.01 -5.51 -0.35
C ASP A 41 5.26 -5.46 1.17
N GLU A 42 4.69 -4.47 1.86
CA GLU A 42 4.77 -4.36 3.32
C GLU A 42 4.05 -5.51 4.03
N ILE A 43 2.87 -5.90 3.54
CA ILE A 43 2.13 -7.07 4.05
C ILE A 43 2.96 -8.34 3.84
N ALA A 44 3.50 -8.55 2.65
CA ALA A 44 4.30 -9.73 2.32
C ALA A 44 5.58 -9.79 3.15
N ARG A 45 6.23 -8.64 3.40
CA ARG A 45 7.38 -8.53 4.30
C ARG A 45 7.02 -8.96 5.70
N HIS A 46 5.96 -8.40 6.29
CA HIS A 46 5.51 -8.77 7.63
C HIS A 46 5.11 -10.24 7.75
N PHE A 47 4.43 -10.78 6.74
CA PHE A 47 4.09 -12.20 6.71
C PHE A 47 5.32 -13.10 6.75
N ARG A 48 6.35 -12.77 5.95
CA ARG A 48 7.64 -13.50 5.98
C ARG A 48 8.33 -13.38 7.33
N GLU A 49 8.36 -12.19 7.93
CA GLU A 49 8.95 -11.97 9.24
C GLU A 49 8.27 -12.79 10.34
N CYS A 50 6.93 -12.81 10.36
CA CYS A 50 6.17 -13.62 11.32
C CYS A 50 6.45 -15.12 11.17
N ASN A 51 6.37 -15.64 9.94
CA ASN A 51 6.60 -17.07 9.69
C ASN A 51 8.04 -17.49 10.01
N GLN A 52 9.01 -16.60 9.79
CA GLN A 52 10.40 -16.87 10.12
C GLN A 52 10.67 -16.79 11.63
N ALA A 53 9.96 -15.92 12.35
CA ALA A 53 10.01 -15.89 13.81
C ALA A 53 9.38 -17.16 14.42
N GLU A 54 8.30 -17.68 13.84
CA GLU A 54 7.67 -18.94 14.28
C GLU A 54 8.59 -20.16 14.08
N LEU A 55 9.28 -20.25 12.94
CA LEU A 55 10.23 -21.34 12.67
C LEU A 55 11.49 -21.30 13.56
N ASN A 56 11.94 -20.11 13.97
CA ASN A 56 13.10 -19.95 14.85
C ASN A 56 12.76 -20.14 16.33
N ALA A 57 11.47 -20.16 16.70
CA ALA A 57 10.97 -20.37 18.05
C ALA A 57 10.57 -21.83 18.34
N ALA A 58 10.61 -22.71 17.33
CA ALA A 58 10.31 -24.14 17.39
C ALA A 58 11.60 -24.98 17.47
#